data_AF-A0AAV4HED7-F1
#
_entry.id   AF-A0AAV4HED7-F1
#
_cell.length_a   1.000
_cell.length_b   1.000
_cell.length_c   1.000
_cell.angle_alpha   90.00
_cell.angle_beta   90.00
_cell.angle_gamma   90.00
#
_symmetry.space_group_name_H-M   'P 1'
#
loop_
_entity.id
_entity.type
_entity.pdbx_description
1 polymer ?
#
loop_
_entity_poly.entity_id
_entity_poly.type
_entity_poly.pdbx_seq_one_letter_code
_entity_poly.pdbx_strand_id
1 'polypeptide(L)'
;MFEPHVPKSLFDTVTGNETWFPFFIISPKRLNRMCVDGQGDRPVVLRSGFQSRKRMFTVFFNYSGPLVVDILPQDTAMTATYYVQNVLSHVK
;
A
#
# COMPACT_ATOMS: atom_id res chain seq x y z
N MET A 1 24.43 -21.71 20.15
CA MET A 1 23.34 -22.52 20.72
C MET A 1 22.13 -22.28 19.83
N PHE A 2 21.79 -23.23 18.97
CA PHE A 2 20.62 -23.12 18.08
C PHE A 2 19.39 -23.49 18.89
N GLU A 3 18.45 -22.56 19.06
CA GLU A 3 17.17 -22.87 19.69
C GLU A 3 16.40 -23.91 18.86
N PRO A 4 15.70 -24.84 19.51
CA PRO A 4 14.95 -25.88 18.81
C PRO A 4 13.82 -25.23 18.00
N HIS A 5 13.78 -25.53 16.70
CA HIS A 5 12.74 -25.06 15.79
C HIS A 5 11.39 -25.70 16.14
N VAL A 6 10.66 -25.07 17.06
CA VAL A 6 9.23 -25.31 17.26
C VAL A 6 8.52 -25.02 15.91
N PRO A 7 7.59 -25.88 15.44
CA PRO A 7 6.86 -25.59 14.22
C PRO A 7 6.04 -24.32 14.44
N LYS A 8 6.50 -23.22 13.81
CA LYS A 8 5.83 -21.92 13.89
C LYS A 8 4.46 -22.05 13.25
N SER A 9 3.43 -21.71 14.01
CA SER A 9 2.06 -21.73 13.50
C SER A 9 1.88 -20.58 12.51
N LEU A 10 1.01 -20.74 11.51
CA LEU A 10 0.61 -19.61 10.65
C LEU A 10 -0.01 -18.48 11.47
N PHE A 11 -0.58 -18.81 12.64
CA PHE A 11 -1.11 -17.84 13.59
C PHE A 11 -0.02 -16.99 14.27
N ASP A 12 1.24 -17.42 14.27
CA ASP A 12 2.36 -16.66 14.84
C ASP A 12 3.03 -15.75 13.79
N THR A 13 2.56 -15.78 12.54
CA THR A 13 3.15 -14.99 11.45
C THR A 13 2.57 -13.59 11.45
N VAL A 14 3.44 -12.60 11.61
CA VAL A 14 3.14 -11.20 11.34
C VAL A 14 3.55 -10.88 9.92
N THR A 15 2.67 -10.25 9.15
CA THR A 15 2.96 -9.80 7.79
C THR A 15 2.54 -8.35 7.61
N GLY A 16 3.17 -7.68 6.65
CA GLY A 16 2.91 -6.29 6.38
C GLY A 16 3.57 -5.84 5.09
N ASN A 17 3.13 -4.70 4.58
CA ASN A 17 3.67 -4.09 3.38
C ASN A 17 3.38 -2.58 3.35
N GLU A 18 4.15 -1.85 2.54
CA GLU A 18 3.94 -0.44 2.25
C GLU A 18 3.08 -0.26 0.99
N THR A 19 2.14 0.70 1.02
CA THR A 19 1.34 1.05 -0.16
C THR A 19 0.99 2.52 -0.21
N TRP A 20 0.87 3.05 -1.44
CA TRP A 20 0.50 4.44 -1.68
C TRP A 20 -1.01 4.57 -1.86
N PHE A 21 -1.66 5.30 -0.95
CA PHE A 21 -3.07 5.64 -1.08
C PHE A 21 -3.23 7.04 -1.71
N PRO A 22 -3.92 7.16 -2.85
CA PRO A 22 -4.30 8.46 -3.41
C PRO A 22 -5.45 9.09 -2.61
N PHE A 23 -5.46 10.42 -2.52
CA PHE A 23 -6.56 11.16 -1.87
C PHE A 23 -7.90 11.00 -2.61
N PHE A 24 -7.85 10.81 -3.92
CA PHE A 24 -9.03 10.57 -4.75
C PHE A 24 -8.83 9.28 -5.55
N ILE A 25 -9.86 8.44 -5.56
CA ILE A 25 -9.89 7.22 -6.36
C ILE A 25 -10.17 7.65 -7.80
N ILE A 26 -9.19 7.42 -8.67
CA ILE A 26 -9.35 7.69 -10.10
C ILE A 26 -9.90 6.44 -10.76
N SER A 27 -10.95 6.60 -11.57
CA SER A 27 -11.54 5.50 -12.34
C SER A 27 -10.45 4.81 -13.17
N PRO A 28 -10.24 3.48 -13.00
CA PRO A 28 -9.19 2.78 -13.72
C PRO A 28 -9.48 2.76 -15.22
N LYS A 29 -8.42 2.82 -16.03
CA LYS A 29 -8.49 2.86 -17.51
C LYS A 29 -9.40 1.77 -18.12
N ARG A 30 -9.51 0.61 -17.46
CA ARG A 30 -10.39 -0.50 -17.86
C ARG A 30 -11.88 -0.15 -17.91
N LEU A 31 -12.32 0.83 -17.12
CA LEU A 31 -13.70 1.31 -17.10
C LEU A 31 -14.01 2.25 -18.27
N ASN A 32 -12.97 2.77 -18.94
CA ASN A 32 -13.12 3.63 -20.11
C ASN A 32 -13.06 2.84 -21.43
N ARG A 33 -13.30 1.52 -21.37
CA ARG A 33 -13.40 0.70 -22.57
C ARG A 33 -14.77 0.92 -23.18
N MET A 34 -14.80 1.44 -24.41
CA MET A 34 -16.01 1.54 -25.21
C MET A 34 -15.77 0.98 -26.60
N CYS A 35 -16.81 0.36 -27.17
CA CYS A 35 -16.80 -0.04 -28.57
C CYS A 35 -17.03 1.21 -29.42
N VAL A 36 -16.07 1.54 -30.29
CA VAL A 36 -16.19 2.69 -31.21
C VAL A 36 -16.46 2.14 -32.60
N ASP A 37 -17.64 2.44 -33.13
CA ASP A 37 -17.98 2.15 -34.52
C ASP A 37 -17.50 3.32 -35.38
N GLY A 38 -16.29 3.20 -35.94
CA GLY A 38 -15.68 3.97 -37.05
C GLY A 38 -15.67 5.52 -37.05
N GLN A 39 -16.73 6.16 -36.61
CA GLN A 39 -17.11 7.57 -36.70
C GLN A 39 -17.34 8.24 -35.33
N GLY A 40 -17.31 7.48 -34.23
CA GLY A 40 -17.55 8.01 -32.88
C GLY A 40 -16.31 8.68 -32.25
N ASP A 41 -16.49 9.85 -31.64
CA ASP A 41 -15.44 10.50 -30.85
C ASP A 41 -14.97 9.61 -29.70
N ARG A 42 -13.65 9.50 -29.53
CA ARG A 42 -13.05 8.77 -28.41
C ARG A 42 -13.12 9.62 -27.14
N PRO A 43 -13.52 9.07 -25.99
CA PRO A 43 -13.51 9.79 -24.73
C PRO A 43 -12.06 10.13 -24.38
N VAL A 44 -11.79 11.44 -24.24
CA VAL A 44 -10.51 11.93 -23.75
C VAL A 44 -10.46 11.74 -22.25
N VAL A 45 -9.82 10.65 -21.82
CA VAL A 45 -9.55 10.40 -20.41
C VAL A 45 -8.24 11.07 -20.06
N LEU A 46 -8.28 12.07 -19.17
CA LEU A 46 -7.11 12.68 -18.58
C LEU A 46 -6.16 11.61 -18.04
N ARG A 47 -4.89 11.66 -18.45
CA ARG A 47 -3.83 10.77 -17.94
C ARG A 47 -3.67 11.01 -16.43
N SER A 48 -4.17 10.07 -15.65
CA SER A 48 -4.28 10.10 -14.19
C SER A 48 -2.96 10.03 -13.42
N GLY A 49 -1.83 10.02 -14.11
CA GLY A 49 -0.51 9.84 -13.51
C GLY A 49 0.10 11.11 -12.92
N PHE A 50 -0.42 12.30 -13.21
CA PHE A 50 0.40 13.51 -13.06
C PHE A 50 0.37 14.21 -11.69
N GLN A 51 -0.73 14.25 -10.93
CA GLN A 51 -0.79 15.15 -9.74
C GLN A 51 -1.76 14.76 -8.62
N SER A 52 -2.18 13.49 -8.49
CA SER A 52 -2.96 13.14 -7.28
C SER A 52 -2.02 13.11 -6.09
N ARG A 53 -2.33 13.89 -5.03
CA ARG A 53 -1.65 13.77 -3.74
C ARG A 53 -1.81 12.33 -3.24
N LYS A 54 -0.72 11.74 -2.76
CA LYS A 54 -0.71 10.37 -2.21
C LYS A 54 -0.08 10.40 -0.82
N ARG A 55 -0.47 9.47 0.04
CA ARG A 55 0.24 9.17 1.28
C ARG A 55 0.68 7.72 1.27
N MET A 56 1.88 7.46 1.78
CA MET A 56 2.37 6.10 1.99
C MET A 56 1.84 5.62 3.33
N PHE A 57 1.21 4.45 3.31
CA PHE A 57 0.78 3.73 4.49
C PHE A 57 1.65 2.50 4.64
N THR A 58 2.04 2.21 5.87
CA THR A 58 2.74 0.99 6.23
C THR A 58 1.87 0.23 7.20
N VAL A 59 1.45 -0.98 6.83
CA VAL A 59 0.53 -1.76 7.64
C VAL A 59 1.14 -3.11 7.95
N PHE A 60 1.19 -3.45 9.24
CA PHE A 60 1.50 -4.79 9.74
C PHE A 60 0.31 -5.35 10.49
N PHE A 61 0.01 -6.62 10.26
CA PHE A 61 -1.10 -7.33 10.87
C PHE A 61 -0.77 -8.80 11.10
N ASN A 62 -1.51 -9.42 12.00
CA ASN A 62 -1.50 -10.86 12.25
C ASN A 62 -2.94 -11.40 12.16
N TYR A 63 -3.16 -12.66 12.56
CA TYR A 63 -4.50 -13.25 12.56
C TYR A 63 -5.51 -12.52 13.46
N SER A 64 -5.04 -11.85 14.51
CA SER A 64 -5.88 -11.12 15.48
C SER A 64 -6.25 -9.72 15.01
N GLY A 65 -5.54 -9.18 14.01
CA GLY A 65 -5.84 -7.89 13.41
C GLY A 65 -4.60 -7.02 13.13
N PRO A 66 -4.80 -5.71 12.89
CA PRO A 66 -3.71 -4.78 12.62
C PRO A 66 -2.89 -4.53 13.89
N LEU A 67 -1.57 -4.69 13.77
CA LEU A 67 -0.60 -4.37 14.82
C LEU A 67 -0.09 -2.94 14.68
N VAL A 68 0.19 -2.53 13.44
CA VAL A 68 0.78 -1.22 13.13
C VAL A 68 0.11 -0.66 11.90
N VAL A 69 -0.29 0.61 12.00
CA VAL A 69 -0.71 1.42 10.86
C VAL A 69 0.03 2.73 10.96
N ASP A 70 1.15 2.83 10.24
CA ASP A 70 1.93 4.06 10.13
C ASP A 70 1.55 4.81 8.85
N ILE A 71 1.46 6.14 8.96
CA ILE A 71 1.19 7.02 7.84
C ILE A 71 2.40 7.93 7.70
N LEU A 72 3.16 7.72 6.63
CA LEU A 72 4.35 8.50 6.38
C LEU A 72 3.98 10.00 6.33
N PRO A 73 4.74 10.87 7.03
CA PRO A 73 4.56 12.30 6.94
C PRO A 73 4.61 12.79 5.49
N GLN A 74 3.93 13.89 5.20
CA GLN A 74 3.94 14.45 3.87
C GLN A 74 5.36 14.94 3.53
N ASP A 75 5.76 14.77 2.27
CA ASP A 75 7.05 15.24 1.74
C ASP A 75 8.30 14.59 2.39
N THR A 76 8.11 13.48 3.12
CA THR A 76 9.22 12.64 3.59
C THR A 76 9.32 11.35 2.79
N ALA A 77 10.51 10.77 2.77
CA ALA A 77 10.75 9.45 2.19
C ALA A 77 10.89 8.42 3.31
N MET A 78 10.47 7.18 3.03
CA MET A 78 10.72 6.06 3.92
C MET A 78 12.22 5.78 3.99
N THR A 79 12.84 6.06 5.13
CA THR A 79 14.24 5.72 5.42
C THR A 79 14.32 4.51 6.32
N ALA A 80 15.45 3.79 6.28
CA ALA A 80 15.67 2.65 7.18
C ALA A 80 15.56 3.03 8.66
N THR A 81 16.02 4.23 9.03
CA THR A 81 15.92 4.74 10.41
C THR A 81 14.48 4.99 10.81
N TYR A 82 13.69 5.64 9.96
CA TYR A 82 12.26 5.84 10.18
C TYR A 82 11.54 4.50 10.33
N TYR A 83 11.83 3.55 9.45
CA TYR A 83 11.22 2.22 9.45
C TYR A 83 11.47 1.46 10.76
N VAL A 84 12.72 1.43 11.22
CA VAL A 84 13.08 0.74 12.47
C VAL A 84 12.44 1.43 13.69
N GLN A 85 12.45 2.76 13.72
CA GLN A 85 11.99 3.53 14.88
C GLN A 85 10.46 3.60 14.99
N ASN A 86 9.76 3.73 13.87
CA ASN A 86 8.33 4.04 13.86
C ASN A 86 7.47 2.84 13.45
N VAL A 87 8.01 1.89 12.66
CA VAL A 87 7.25 0.73 12.18
C VAL A 87 7.63 -0.53 12.94
N LEU A 88 8.87 -0.99 12.82
CA LEU A 88 9.31 -2.27 13.39
C LEU A 88 9.33 -2.27 14.92
N SER A 89 9.50 -1.13 15.56
CA SER A 89 9.45 -1.01 17.03
C SER A 89 8.11 -1.49 17.63
N HIS A 90 7.04 -1.44 16.84
CA HIS A 90 5.69 -1.86 17.21
C HIS A 90 5.35 -3.29 16.76
N VAL A 91 6.25 -3.94 16.02
CA VAL A 91 6.11 -5.34 15.57
C VAL A 91 7.06 -6.19 16.43
N LYS A 92 6.55 -6.79 17.50
CA LYS A 92 7.28 -7.70 18.39
C LYS A 92 6.50 -8.99 18.61
#